data_AF-A4CRP2-F1
#
_entry.id   AF-A4CRP2-F1
#
_cell.length_a   1.000
_cell.length_b   1.000
_cell.length_c   1.000
_cell.angle_alpha   90.00
_cell.angle_beta   90.00
_cell.angle_gamma   90.00
#
_symmetry.space_group_name_H-M   'P 1'
#
loop_
_entity.id
_entity.type
_entity.pdbx_description
1 polymer ?
#
loop_
_entity_poly.entity_id
_entity_poly.type
_entity_poly.pdbx_seq_one_letter_code
_entity_poly.pdbx_strand_id
1 'polypeptide(L)'
;MGFFDRLSRLVRANANAAVSSMEDPVKILDQSVADMQSDLVKLRQAVAMAIASQKRLRNQADQAETQSRTWYERAELALKKNEEDLAREALTRRKTFQETATSLSNQVKAQEAQVETLKKSLVALEGKIAEARTKKDMLKARAQAAQAQQQLQSAVNGMGTNSAMAAFERMEDKVQSMEASSQAAAELAGADLESQFAALESGSDVDDELASLRQQLQGGPEAVALPQADDKVQPVKVAEVDQDLEELRRSIDKL
;
A
#
# COMPACT_ATOMS: atom_id res chain seq x y z
N MET A 1 26.40 4.61 33.13
CA MET A 1 25.34 4.07 32.25
C MET A 1 24.44 5.22 31.80
N GLY A 2 24.73 5.80 30.63
CA GLY A 2 24.08 7.01 30.14
C GLY A 2 22.66 6.79 29.64
N PHE A 3 21.87 7.88 29.58
CA PHE A 3 20.52 7.90 29.00
C PHE A 3 20.46 7.27 27.59
N PHE A 4 21.48 7.53 26.76
CA PHE A 4 21.62 6.94 25.43
C PHE A 4 21.71 5.42 25.43
N ASP A 5 22.29 4.83 26.47
CA ASP A 5 22.45 3.39 26.62
C ASP A 5 21.15 2.72 27.11
N ARG A 6 20.28 3.51 27.76
CA ARG A 6 18.91 3.10 28.11
C ARG A 6 17.99 3.19 26.89
N LEU A 7 18.12 4.24 26.08
CA LEU A 7 17.37 4.42 24.85
C LEU A 7 17.75 3.35 23.81
N SER A 8 19.03 3.02 23.65
CA SER A 8 19.50 1.95 22.76
C SER A 8 18.99 0.56 23.21
N ARG A 9 18.92 0.32 24.52
CA ARG A 9 18.32 -0.90 25.09
C ARG A 9 16.83 -0.98 24.85
N LEU A 10 16.08 0.12 24.95
CA LEU A 10 14.66 0.16 24.61
C LEU A 10 14.43 -0.18 23.14
N VAL A 11 15.25 0.36 22.23
CA VAL A 11 15.17 0.03 20.80
C VAL A 11 15.52 -1.43 20.52
N ARG A 12 16.55 -1.99 21.18
CA ARG A 12 16.91 -3.42 21.04
C ARG A 12 15.91 -4.38 21.69
N ALA A 13 15.31 -4.00 22.81
CA ALA A 13 14.30 -4.80 23.48
C ALA A 13 13.02 -4.91 22.64
N ASN A 14 12.62 -3.82 21.95
CA ASN A 14 11.50 -3.85 21.00
C ASN A 14 11.79 -4.63 19.72
N ALA A 15 13.05 -4.70 19.27
CA ALA A 15 13.43 -5.50 18.11
C ALA A 15 13.21 -7.02 18.32
N ASN A 16 13.35 -7.52 19.56
CA ASN A 16 13.06 -8.92 19.89
C ASN A 16 11.57 -9.21 20.11
N ALA A 17 10.77 -8.20 20.47
CA ALA A 17 9.31 -8.34 20.63
C ALA A 17 8.55 -8.28 19.28
N ALA A 18 9.14 -7.65 18.26
CA ALA A 18 8.56 -7.53 16.93
C ALA A 18 8.52 -8.85 16.12
N VAL A 19 9.12 -9.93 16.63
CA VAL A 19 9.07 -11.26 15.99
C VAL A 19 7.74 -11.97 16.26
N SER A 20 6.93 -11.55 17.23
CA SER A 20 5.72 -12.29 17.65
C SER A 20 4.37 -11.59 17.42
N SER A 21 4.31 -10.42 16.79
CA SER A 21 3.04 -9.74 16.53
C SER A 21 2.89 -9.39 15.06
N MET A 22 1.74 -9.78 14.51
CA MET A 22 1.18 -9.37 13.22
C MET A 22 0.91 -7.85 13.16
N GLU A 23 1.85 -6.99 13.56
CA GLU A 23 1.73 -5.54 13.37
C GLU A 23 2.47 -5.11 12.12
N ASP A 24 1.75 -4.37 11.28
CA ASP A 24 2.29 -3.79 10.05
C ASP A 24 3.58 -3.00 10.36
N PRO A 25 4.74 -3.38 9.80
CA PRO A 25 6.01 -2.70 10.05
C PRO A 25 5.95 -1.21 9.74
N VAL A 26 5.07 -0.78 8.82
CA VAL A 26 4.83 0.65 8.53
C VAL A 26 4.21 1.35 9.74
N LYS A 27 3.24 0.73 10.41
CA LYS A 27 2.57 1.27 11.59
C LYS A 27 3.53 1.43 12.77
N ILE A 28 4.42 0.46 12.99
CA ILE A 28 5.46 0.54 14.03
C ILE A 28 6.40 1.72 13.79
N LEU A 29 6.81 1.94 12.53
CA LEU A 29 7.68 3.07 12.18
C LEU A 29 6.96 4.42 12.34
N ASP A 30 5.69 4.50 11.93
CA ASP A 30 4.83 5.69 12.12
C ASP A 30 4.68 6.00 13.62
N GLN A 31 4.38 5.01 14.47
CA GLN A 31 4.27 5.17 15.92
C GLN A 31 5.60 5.58 16.55
N SER A 32 6.70 4.93 16.19
CA SER A 32 8.03 5.24 16.74
C SER A 32 8.43 6.70 16.48
N VAL A 33 8.14 7.20 15.27
CA VAL A 33 8.41 8.59 14.89
C VAL A 33 7.46 9.57 15.60
N ALA A 34 6.21 9.18 15.87
CA ALA A 34 5.29 9.97 16.68
C ALA A 34 5.73 10.06 18.16
N ASP A 35 6.14 8.94 18.75
CA ASP A 35 6.64 8.89 20.13
C ASP A 35 7.90 9.75 20.31
N MET A 36 8.85 9.65 19.37
CA MET A 36 10.03 10.51 19.37
C MET A 36 9.70 12.00 19.32
N GLN A 37 8.64 12.40 18.60
CA GLN A 37 8.20 13.80 18.55
C GLN A 37 7.55 14.24 19.85
N SER A 38 6.71 13.38 20.45
CA SER A 38 6.12 13.64 21.76
C SER A 38 7.20 13.84 22.82
N ASP A 39 8.21 12.98 22.83
CA ASP A 39 9.33 13.08 23.77
C ASP A 39 10.22 14.29 23.47
N LEU A 40 10.39 14.68 22.21
CA LEU A 40 11.06 15.93 21.85
C LEU A 40 10.36 17.15 22.45
N VAL A 41 9.03 17.20 22.43
CA VAL A 41 8.27 18.31 23.04
C VAL A 41 8.52 18.37 24.55
N LYS A 42 8.44 17.23 25.24
CA LYS A 42 8.73 17.15 26.68
C LYS A 42 10.16 17.59 26.99
N LEU A 43 11.13 17.15 26.18
CA LEU A 43 12.53 17.53 26.34
C LEU A 43 12.72 19.04 26.13
N ARG A 44 12.11 19.64 25.09
CA ARG A 44 12.14 21.09 24.87
C ARG A 44 11.61 21.85 26.09
N GLN A 45 10.52 21.39 26.68
CA GLN A 45 9.96 21.99 27.90
C GLN A 45 10.94 21.87 29.08
N ALA A 46 11.54 20.70 29.30
CA ALA A 46 12.53 20.50 30.36
C ALA A 46 13.77 21.39 30.19
N VAL A 47 14.27 21.53 28.95
CA VAL A 47 15.39 22.43 28.63
C VAL A 47 15.00 23.89 28.86
N ALA A 48 13.79 24.30 28.47
CA ALA A 48 13.28 25.64 28.74
C ALA A 48 13.19 25.95 30.24
N MET A 49 12.71 24.99 31.05
CA MET A 49 12.69 25.11 32.51
C MET A 49 14.10 25.25 33.10
N ALA A 50 15.08 24.50 32.59
CA ALA A 50 16.48 24.62 33.02
C ALA A 50 17.06 26.00 32.69
N ILE A 51 16.81 26.52 31.48
CA ILE A 51 17.22 27.87 31.07
C ILE A 51 16.55 28.94 31.96
N ALA A 52 15.26 28.79 32.24
CA ALA A 52 14.53 29.73 33.10
C ALA A 52 15.10 29.74 34.53
N SER A 53 15.42 28.55 35.08
CA SER A 53 16.06 28.43 36.40
C SER A 53 17.43 29.11 36.43
N GLN A 54 18.27 28.87 35.43
CA GLN A 54 19.58 29.52 35.28
C GLN A 54 19.43 31.05 35.22
N LYS A 55 18.47 31.56 34.43
CA LYS A 55 18.22 32.99 34.30
C LYS A 55 17.74 33.60 35.61
N ARG A 56 16.90 32.89 36.37
CA ARG A 56 16.46 33.33 37.69
C ARG A 56 17.63 33.45 38.67
N LEU A 57 18.54 32.47 38.69
CA LEU A 57 19.74 32.51 39.52
C LEU A 57 20.68 33.65 39.12
N ARG A 58 20.86 33.89 37.81
CA ARG A 58 21.64 35.03 37.31
C ARG A 58 21.05 36.36 37.77
N ASN A 59 19.74 36.55 37.62
CA ASN A 59 19.08 37.76 38.11
C ASN A 59 19.25 37.95 39.63
N GLN A 60 19.23 36.87 40.42
CA GLN A 60 19.48 36.95 41.87
C GLN A 60 20.93 37.34 42.18
N ALA A 61 21.90 36.81 41.41
CA ALA A 61 23.31 37.19 41.54
C ALA A 61 23.50 38.69 41.23
N ASP A 62 22.93 39.16 40.13
CA ASP A 62 23.02 40.56 39.69
C ASP A 62 22.35 41.51 40.71
N GLN A 63 21.22 41.10 41.31
CA GLN A 63 20.58 41.84 42.39
C GLN A 63 21.46 41.92 43.64
N ALA A 64 22.06 40.80 44.07
CA ALA A 64 22.97 40.79 45.22
C ALA A 64 24.22 41.65 44.97
N GLU A 65 24.77 41.63 43.76
CA GLU A 65 25.89 42.47 43.36
C GLU A 65 25.52 43.96 43.40
N THR A 66 24.32 44.30 42.89
CA THR A 66 23.78 45.66 42.95
C THR A 66 23.59 46.13 44.39
N GLN A 67 23.06 45.29 45.27
CA GLN A 67 22.94 45.62 46.70
C GLN A 67 24.32 45.84 47.34
N SER A 68 25.32 45.02 46.99
CA SER A 68 26.70 45.21 47.45
C SER A 68 27.25 46.58 47.02
N ARG A 69 27.06 46.98 45.76
CA ARG A 69 27.43 48.32 45.26
C ARG A 69 26.73 49.44 46.03
N THR A 70 25.41 49.35 46.23
CA THR A 70 24.64 50.34 46.99
C THR A 70 25.15 50.50 48.43
N TRP A 71 25.46 49.39 49.12
CA TRP A 71 26.01 49.47 50.49
C TRP A 71 27.43 50.05 50.52
N TYR A 72 28.21 49.83 49.45
CA TYR A 72 29.51 50.44 49.31
C TYR A 72 29.40 51.97 49.15
N GLU A 73 28.53 52.46 48.27
CA GLU A 73 28.27 53.90 48.10
C GLU A 73 27.77 54.55 49.40
N ARG A 74 26.93 53.85 50.17
CA ARG A 74 26.48 54.31 51.50
C ARG A 74 27.63 54.41 52.50
N ALA A 75 28.55 53.46 52.49
CA ALA A 75 29.74 53.52 53.34
C ALA A 75 30.62 54.72 52.97
N GLU A 76 30.84 54.97 51.68
CA GLU A 76 31.58 56.15 51.20
C GLU A 76 30.90 57.46 51.63
N LEU A 77 29.57 57.53 51.56
CA LEU A 77 28.81 58.70 52.02
C LEU A 77 28.94 58.92 53.54
N ALA A 78 28.86 57.86 54.34
CA ALA A 78 29.01 57.94 55.79
C ALA A 78 30.43 58.42 56.18
N LEU A 79 31.47 57.92 55.51
CA LEU A 79 32.85 58.38 55.71
C LEU A 79 33.01 59.86 55.35
N LYS A 80 32.41 60.33 54.26
CA LYS A 80 32.43 61.77 53.89
C LYS A 80 31.78 62.66 54.96
N LYS A 81 30.90 62.12 55.78
CA LYS A 81 30.23 62.81 56.90
C LYS A 81 30.91 62.57 58.25
N ASN A 82 32.06 61.89 58.29
CA ASN A 82 32.75 61.46 59.51
C ASN A 82 31.91 60.55 60.43
N GLU A 83 30.94 59.81 59.88
CA GLU A 83 30.13 58.83 60.61
C GLU A 83 30.75 57.43 60.47
N GLU A 84 31.86 57.18 61.17
CA GLU A 84 32.63 55.94 61.02
C GLU A 84 31.86 54.67 61.40
N ASP A 85 31.04 54.71 62.45
CA ASP A 85 30.27 53.54 62.89
C ASP A 85 29.24 53.12 61.83
N LEU A 86 28.57 54.10 61.22
CA LEU A 86 27.63 53.85 60.12
C LEU A 86 28.34 53.30 58.88
N ALA A 87 29.55 53.79 58.59
CA ALA A 87 30.38 53.25 57.52
C ALA A 87 30.78 51.78 57.77
N ARG A 88 31.18 51.42 58.99
CA ARG A 88 31.50 50.03 59.37
C ARG A 88 30.29 49.11 59.23
N GLU A 89 29.11 49.56 59.63
CA GLU A 89 27.87 48.78 59.47
C GLU A 89 27.52 48.57 57.99
N ALA A 90 27.60 49.64 57.18
CA ALA A 90 27.36 49.56 55.74
C ALA A 90 28.34 48.60 55.05
N LEU A 91 29.63 48.63 55.40
CA LEU A 91 30.64 47.69 54.89
C LEU A 91 30.38 46.25 55.33
N THR A 92 29.86 46.04 56.55
CA THR A 92 29.46 44.71 57.02
C THR A 92 28.33 44.15 56.16
N ARG A 93 27.29 44.95 55.89
CA ARG A 93 26.18 44.56 55.00
C ARG A 93 26.67 44.32 53.57
N ARG A 94 27.54 45.20 53.03
CA ARG A 94 28.17 45.02 51.72
C ARG A 94 28.83 43.65 51.61
N LYS A 95 29.61 43.25 52.61
CA LYS A 95 30.34 41.98 52.64
C LYS A 95 29.38 40.80 52.51
N THR A 96 28.29 40.78 53.27
CA THR A 96 27.26 39.74 53.19
C THR A 96 26.65 39.63 51.79
N PHE A 97 26.30 40.77 51.16
CA PHE A 97 25.76 40.77 49.80
C PHE A 97 26.82 40.34 48.76
N GLN A 98 28.08 40.70 48.96
CA GLN A 98 29.19 40.32 48.08
C GLN A 98 29.45 38.81 48.13
N GLU A 99 29.44 38.20 49.32
CA GLU A 99 29.57 36.75 49.50
C GLU A 99 28.39 36.03 48.83
N THR A 100 27.17 36.55 49.00
CA THR A 100 25.97 36.02 48.34
C THR A 100 26.07 36.09 46.82
N ALA A 101 26.46 37.24 46.27
CA ALA A 101 26.65 37.42 44.83
C ALA A 101 27.71 36.47 44.26
N THR A 102 28.81 36.25 45.00
CA THR A 102 29.89 35.34 44.62
C THR A 102 29.39 33.89 44.60
N SER A 103 28.67 33.46 45.63
CA SER A 103 28.08 32.12 45.72
C SER A 103 27.10 31.85 44.57
N LEU A 104 26.16 32.79 44.33
CA LEU A 104 25.20 32.67 43.23
C LEU A 104 25.87 32.68 41.87
N SER A 105 26.88 33.53 41.67
CA SER A 105 27.64 33.58 40.40
C SER A 105 28.35 32.26 40.11
N ASN A 106 28.91 31.61 41.14
CA ASN A 106 29.53 30.29 40.99
C ASN A 106 28.49 29.22 40.63
N GLN A 107 27.30 29.26 41.24
CA GLN A 107 26.19 28.37 40.89
C GLN A 107 25.72 28.58 39.44
N VAL A 108 25.60 29.84 38.99
CA VAL A 108 25.25 30.19 37.61
C VAL A 108 26.26 29.63 36.62
N LYS A 109 27.57 29.79 36.88
CA LYS A 109 28.64 29.24 36.04
C LYS A 109 28.58 27.71 35.96
N ALA A 110 28.33 27.04 37.08
CA ALA A 110 28.20 25.58 37.11
C ALA A 110 26.99 25.09 36.28
N GLN A 111 25.87 25.82 36.32
CA GLN A 111 24.68 25.49 35.53
C GLN A 111 24.80 25.83 34.05
N GLU A 112 25.60 26.83 33.70
CA GLU A 112 25.78 27.28 32.31
C GLU A 112 26.30 26.15 31.40
N ALA A 113 27.31 25.40 31.86
CA ALA A 113 27.83 24.25 31.13
C ALA A 113 26.78 23.13 30.95
N GLN A 114 25.94 22.92 31.96
CA GLN A 114 24.87 21.91 31.91
C GLN A 114 23.77 22.31 30.93
N VAL A 115 23.30 23.55 31.00
CA VAL A 115 22.29 24.11 30.09
C VAL A 115 22.80 24.10 28.65
N GLU A 116 24.06 24.44 28.42
CA GLU A 116 24.66 24.40 27.09
C GLU A 116 24.73 22.97 26.53
N THR A 117 25.10 22.00 27.37
CA THR A 117 25.10 20.58 27.00
C THR A 117 23.69 20.09 26.64
N LEU A 118 22.67 20.51 27.41
CA LEU A 118 21.28 20.19 27.14
C LEU A 118 20.79 20.78 25.82
N LYS A 119 21.13 22.04 25.51
CA LYS A 119 20.81 22.68 24.23
C LYS A 119 21.44 21.93 23.05
N LYS A 120 22.72 21.61 23.12
CA LYS A 120 23.41 20.84 22.06
C LYS A 120 22.80 19.46 21.87
N SER A 121 22.47 18.78 22.97
CA SER A 121 21.83 17.47 22.94
C SER A 121 20.44 17.53 22.32
N LEU A 122 19.68 18.59 22.60
CA LEU A 122 18.37 18.84 22.00
C LEU A 122 18.48 19.02 20.48
N VAL A 123 19.39 19.86 19.99
CA VAL A 123 19.62 20.05 18.54
C VAL A 123 20.04 18.75 17.87
N ALA A 124 20.93 17.98 18.50
CA ALA A 124 21.33 16.67 17.99
C ALA A 124 20.16 15.68 17.92
N LEU A 125 19.26 15.70 18.90
CA LEU A 125 18.06 14.86 18.89
C LEU A 125 17.09 15.28 17.77
N GLU A 126 16.89 16.58 17.56
CA GLU A 126 16.08 17.11 16.46
C GLU A 126 16.59 16.61 15.10
N GLY A 127 17.90 16.65 14.89
CA GLY A 127 18.54 16.11 13.68
C GLY A 127 18.27 14.61 13.51
N LYS A 128 18.46 13.81 14.57
CA LYS A 128 18.18 12.36 14.52
C LYS A 128 16.71 12.05 14.24
N ILE A 129 15.79 12.85 14.74
CA ILE A 129 14.35 12.67 14.47
C ILE A 129 14.03 13.01 13.00
N ALA A 130 14.66 14.04 12.43
CA ALA A 130 14.52 14.36 11.02
C ALA A 130 15.07 13.23 10.11
N GLU A 131 16.22 12.66 10.46
CA GLU A 131 16.76 11.48 9.78
C GLU A 131 15.81 10.27 9.90
N ALA A 132 15.25 10.05 11.08
CA ALA A 132 14.31 8.95 11.32
C ALA A 132 13.02 9.11 10.49
N ARG A 133 12.49 10.33 10.36
CA ARG A 133 11.36 10.63 9.45
C ARG A 133 11.68 10.28 8.01
N THR A 134 12.84 10.72 7.51
CA THR A 134 13.28 10.42 6.14
C THR A 134 13.44 8.92 5.90
N LYS A 135 14.03 8.20 6.86
CA LYS A 135 14.17 6.74 6.81
C LYS A 135 12.82 6.03 6.84
N LYS A 136 11.88 6.50 7.66
CA LYS A 136 10.52 5.99 7.70
C LYS A 136 9.84 6.11 6.33
N ASP A 137 9.89 7.29 5.71
CA ASP A 137 9.23 7.53 4.43
C ASP A 137 9.85 6.66 3.31
N MET A 138 11.18 6.50 3.32
CA MET A 138 11.87 5.57 2.42
C MET A 138 11.42 4.12 2.63
N LEU A 139 11.35 3.64 3.88
CA LEU A 139 10.94 2.27 4.20
C LEU A 139 9.48 2.03 3.84
N LYS A 140 8.61 3.01 4.04
CA LYS A 140 7.19 2.97 3.65
C LYS A 140 7.03 2.84 2.13
N ALA A 141 7.77 3.64 1.36
CA ALA A 141 7.77 3.53 -0.11
C ALA A 141 8.28 2.16 -0.58
N ARG A 142 9.34 1.63 0.03
CA ARG A 142 9.85 0.29 -0.27
C ARG A 142 8.85 -0.81 0.07
N ALA A 143 8.16 -0.71 1.21
CA ALA A 143 7.12 -1.66 1.60
C ALA A 143 5.94 -1.65 0.60
N GLN A 144 5.49 -0.46 0.18
CA GLN A 144 4.44 -0.33 -0.85
C GLN A 144 4.86 -0.92 -2.19
N ALA A 145 6.10 -0.66 -2.65
CA ALA A 145 6.62 -1.23 -3.89
C ALA A 145 6.71 -2.76 -3.81
N ALA A 146 7.19 -3.31 -2.69
CA ALA A 146 7.25 -4.75 -2.47
C ALA A 146 5.84 -5.37 -2.44
N GLN A 147 4.86 -4.72 -1.82
CA GLN A 147 3.46 -5.17 -1.80
C GLN A 147 2.84 -5.15 -3.20
N ALA A 148 3.09 -4.10 -4.00
CA ALA A 148 2.64 -4.03 -5.38
C ALA A 148 3.27 -5.14 -6.25
N GLN A 149 4.56 -5.40 -6.07
CA GLN A 149 5.26 -6.49 -6.78
C GLN A 149 4.70 -7.86 -6.39
N GLN A 150 4.41 -8.08 -5.10
CA GLN A 150 3.78 -9.31 -4.62
C GLN A 150 2.38 -9.48 -5.19
N GLN A 151 1.56 -8.42 -5.20
CA GLN A 151 0.24 -8.43 -5.83
C GLN A 151 0.30 -8.72 -7.32
N LEU A 152 1.23 -8.11 -8.05
CA LEU A 152 1.44 -8.37 -9.47
C LEU A 152 1.86 -9.82 -9.72
N GLN A 153 2.82 -10.36 -8.96
CA GLN A 153 3.22 -11.77 -9.06
C GLN A 153 2.05 -12.72 -8.75
N SER A 154 1.23 -12.36 -7.76
CA SER A 154 0.06 -13.15 -7.36
C SER A 154 -1.03 -13.10 -8.44
N ALA A 155 -1.24 -11.94 -9.06
CA ALA A 155 -2.13 -11.76 -10.20
C ALA A 155 -1.63 -12.52 -11.43
N VAL A 156 -0.33 -12.47 -11.75
CA VAL A 156 0.27 -13.25 -12.86
C VAL A 156 0.15 -14.76 -12.62
N ASN A 157 0.46 -15.21 -11.40
CA ASN A 157 0.32 -16.63 -11.03
C ASN A 157 -1.16 -17.06 -11.02
N GLY A 158 -2.07 -16.19 -10.56
CA GLY A 158 -3.51 -16.44 -10.53
C GLY A 158 -4.19 -16.32 -11.88
N MET A 159 -3.62 -15.54 -12.81
CA MET A 159 -4.06 -15.43 -14.21
C MET A 159 -3.67 -16.65 -15.03
N GLY A 160 -2.85 -17.54 -14.46
CA GLY A 160 -2.64 -18.90 -14.93
C GLY A 160 -2.38 -18.95 -16.43
N THR A 161 -1.10 -18.92 -16.80
CA THR A 161 -0.58 -19.24 -18.14
C THR A 161 -1.11 -20.58 -18.70
N ASN A 162 -1.81 -21.38 -17.88
CA ASN A 162 -2.47 -22.63 -18.25
C ASN A 162 -3.99 -22.59 -18.43
N SER A 163 -4.74 -21.53 -18.10
CA SER A 163 -6.21 -21.61 -18.17
C SER A 163 -6.76 -21.25 -19.56
N ALA A 164 -6.30 -20.13 -20.14
CA ALA A 164 -6.73 -19.69 -21.46
C ALA A 164 -6.07 -20.50 -22.60
N MET A 165 -4.76 -20.76 -22.53
CA MET A 165 -4.08 -21.59 -23.54
C MET A 165 -4.52 -23.06 -23.50
N ALA A 166 -4.71 -23.67 -22.32
CA ALA A 166 -5.24 -25.03 -22.26
C ALA A 166 -6.72 -25.14 -22.63
N ALA A 167 -7.48 -24.04 -22.58
CA ALA A 167 -8.84 -24.00 -23.13
C ALA A 167 -8.82 -23.96 -24.67
N PHE A 168 -7.85 -23.25 -25.26
CA PHE A 168 -7.61 -23.27 -26.70
C PHE A 168 -7.13 -24.64 -27.20
N GLU A 169 -6.14 -25.27 -26.55
CA GLU A 169 -5.69 -26.63 -26.91
C GLU A 169 -6.82 -27.66 -26.82
N ARG A 170 -7.64 -27.62 -25.76
CA ARG A 170 -8.82 -28.50 -25.64
C ARG A 170 -9.86 -28.28 -26.74
N MET A 171 -9.99 -27.05 -27.23
CA MET A 171 -10.91 -26.73 -28.32
C MET A 171 -10.35 -27.18 -29.66
N GLU A 172 -9.04 -27.05 -29.87
CA GLU A 172 -8.32 -27.55 -31.06
C GLU A 172 -8.43 -29.08 -31.16
N ASP A 173 -8.17 -29.82 -30.07
CA ASP A 173 -8.33 -31.28 -30.02
C ASP A 173 -9.78 -31.72 -30.32
N LYS A 174 -10.76 -30.96 -29.81
CA LYS A 174 -12.19 -31.23 -30.05
C LYS A 174 -12.56 -31.03 -31.52
N VAL A 175 -12.05 -29.96 -32.14
CA VAL A 175 -12.28 -29.67 -33.57
C VAL A 175 -11.62 -30.74 -34.43
N GLN A 176 -10.36 -31.11 -34.17
CA GLN A 176 -9.69 -32.20 -34.90
C GLN A 176 -10.44 -33.53 -34.77
N SER A 177 -10.93 -33.88 -33.58
CA SER A 177 -11.73 -35.08 -33.37
C SER A 177 -13.05 -35.05 -34.17
N MET A 178 -13.71 -33.89 -34.23
CA MET A 178 -14.92 -33.71 -35.03
C MET A 178 -14.65 -33.78 -36.54
N GLU A 179 -13.55 -33.20 -37.01
CA GLU A 179 -13.11 -33.30 -38.41
C GLU A 179 -12.77 -34.73 -38.79
N ALA A 180 -12.01 -35.44 -37.96
CA ALA A 180 -11.67 -36.85 -38.17
C ALA A 180 -12.92 -37.74 -38.15
N SER A 181 -13.88 -37.48 -37.25
CA SER A 181 -15.16 -38.20 -37.21
C SER A 181 -16.02 -37.91 -38.45
N SER A 182 -15.98 -36.67 -38.96
CA SER A 182 -16.71 -36.30 -40.18
C SER A 182 -16.09 -36.91 -41.42
N GLN A 183 -14.75 -37.00 -41.49
CA GLN A 183 -14.04 -37.73 -42.54
C GLN A 183 -14.34 -39.22 -42.49
N ALA A 184 -14.28 -39.84 -41.31
CA ALA A 184 -14.64 -41.25 -41.13
C ALA A 184 -16.10 -41.53 -41.48
N ALA A 185 -17.03 -40.63 -41.14
CA ALA A 185 -18.43 -40.74 -41.53
C ALA A 185 -18.65 -40.57 -43.04
N ALA A 186 -17.89 -39.68 -43.69
CA ALA A 186 -17.91 -39.52 -45.15
C ALA A 186 -17.33 -40.76 -45.87
N GLU A 187 -16.27 -41.37 -45.34
CA GLU A 187 -15.74 -42.64 -45.83
C GLU A 187 -16.72 -43.80 -45.61
N LEU A 188 -17.39 -43.87 -44.46
CA LEU A 188 -18.45 -44.87 -44.21
C LEU A 188 -19.66 -44.66 -45.12
N ALA A 189 -20.09 -43.42 -45.35
CA ALA A 189 -21.18 -43.12 -46.28
C ALA A 189 -20.80 -43.43 -47.74
N GLY A 190 -19.53 -43.21 -48.12
CA GLY A 190 -18.98 -43.65 -49.39
C GLY A 190 -18.96 -45.17 -49.52
N ALA A 191 -18.55 -45.89 -48.47
CA ALA A 191 -18.57 -47.35 -48.41
C ALA A 191 -19.99 -47.93 -48.42
N ASP A 192 -20.95 -47.26 -47.78
CA ASP A 192 -22.37 -47.65 -47.78
C ASP A 192 -23.01 -47.42 -49.16
N LEU A 193 -22.72 -46.29 -49.83
CA LEU A 193 -23.12 -46.05 -51.23
C LEU A 193 -22.51 -47.10 -52.18
N GLU A 194 -21.22 -47.40 -52.07
CA GLU A 194 -20.57 -48.44 -52.87
C GLU A 194 -21.16 -49.83 -52.60
N SER A 195 -21.53 -50.12 -51.34
CA SER A 195 -22.21 -51.37 -50.98
C SER A 195 -23.66 -51.45 -51.50
N GLN A 196 -24.36 -50.31 -51.56
CA GLN A 196 -25.69 -50.20 -52.16
C GLN A 196 -25.62 -50.34 -53.69
N PHE A 197 -24.57 -49.81 -54.34
CA PHE A 197 -24.31 -50.04 -55.77
C PHE A 197 -23.90 -51.50 -56.06
N ALA A 198 -23.07 -52.13 -55.23
CA ALA A 198 -22.73 -53.54 -55.36
C ALA A 198 -23.95 -54.46 -55.11
N ALA A 199 -24.85 -54.07 -54.21
CA ALA A 199 -26.12 -54.77 -54.00
C ALA A 199 -27.07 -54.62 -55.21
N LEU A 200 -27.09 -53.44 -55.85
CA LEU A 200 -27.78 -53.19 -57.12
C LEU A 200 -27.14 -53.96 -58.29
N GLU A 201 -25.82 -54.11 -58.34
CA GLU A 201 -25.11 -54.94 -59.33
C GLU A 201 -25.32 -56.45 -59.10
N SER A 202 -25.67 -56.88 -57.88
CA SER A 202 -25.90 -58.29 -57.54
C SER A 202 -27.36 -58.74 -57.58
N GLY A 203 -28.30 -57.86 -57.93
CA GLY A 203 -29.73 -58.14 -57.98
C GLY A 203 -30.38 -57.84 -59.34
N SER A 204 -30.29 -58.79 -60.28
CA SER A 204 -31.12 -59.00 -61.50
C SER A 204 -31.20 -57.87 -62.54
N ASP A 205 -31.11 -58.06 -63.86
CA ASP A 205 -30.93 -59.22 -64.73
C ASP A 205 -30.76 -58.70 -66.17
N VAL A 206 -29.70 -59.07 -66.90
CA VAL A 206 -29.57 -58.72 -68.33
C VAL A 206 -30.14 -59.81 -69.24
N ASP A 207 -30.41 -61.01 -68.71
CA ASP A 207 -31.03 -62.11 -69.47
C ASP A 207 -32.56 -62.20 -69.30
N ASP A 208 -33.13 -61.79 -68.16
CA ASP A 208 -34.61 -61.77 -67.96
C ASP A 208 -35.31 -60.58 -68.65
N GLU A 209 -34.62 -59.44 -68.86
CA GLU A 209 -35.16 -58.32 -69.64
C GLU A 209 -35.24 -58.60 -71.15
N LEU A 210 -34.46 -59.56 -71.68
CA LEU A 210 -34.56 -59.97 -73.08
C LEU A 210 -35.78 -60.87 -73.35
N ALA A 211 -36.28 -61.56 -72.31
CA ALA A 211 -37.47 -62.40 -72.37
C ALA A 211 -38.77 -61.58 -72.27
N SER A 212 -38.79 -60.54 -71.44
CA SER A 212 -39.94 -59.63 -71.30
C SER A 212 -40.16 -58.76 -72.55
N LEU A 213 -39.09 -58.40 -73.27
CA LEU A 213 -39.16 -57.61 -74.51
C LEU A 213 -39.82 -58.35 -75.69
N ARG A 214 -39.91 -59.69 -75.66
CA ARG A 214 -40.63 -60.48 -76.67
C ARG A 214 -42.12 -60.65 -76.38
N GLN A 215 -42.52 -60.55 -75.11
CA GLN A 215 -43.88 -60.83 -74.69
C GLN A 215 -44.77 -59.57 -74.62
N GLN A 216 -44.17 -58.37 -74.61
CA GLN A 216 -44.90 -57.09 -74.62
C GLN A 216 -45.00 -56.40 -76.00
N LEU A 217 -44.84 -57.16 -77.08
CA LEU A 217 -45.30 -56.80 -78.43
C LEU A 217 -46.82 -57.04 -78.64
N GLN A 218 -47.59 -57.30 -77.58
CA GLN A 218 -49.06 -57.42 -77.63
C GLN A 218 -49.73 -56.72 -76.44
N GLY A 219 -50.36 -55.56 -76.70
CA GLY A 219 -51.30 -54.90 -75.79
C GLY A 219 -51.06 -53.40 -75.61
N GLY A 220 -51.80 -52.56 -76.36
CA GLY A 220 -51.82 -51.09 -76.18
C GLY A 220 -52.82 -50.61 -75.10
N PRO A 221 -53.30 -49.35 -75.18
CA PRO A 221 -52.66 -48.16 -74.59
C PRO A 221 -53.59 -47.41 -73.60
N GLU A 222 -53.02 -46.65 -72.64
CA GLU A 222 -53.58 -45.41 -72.04
C GLU A 222 -52.63 -44.97 -70.90
N ALA A 223 -51.82 -43.92 -71.02
CA ALA A 223 -52.09 -42.48 -71.08
C ALA A 223 -52.34 -41.81 -69.70
N VAL A 224 -51.61 -40.69 -69.49
CA VAL A 224 -51.88 -39.57 -68.56
C VAL A 224 -51.43 -39.81 -67.10
N ALA A 225 -50.75 -38.92 -66.35
CA ALA A 225 -50.06 -37.64 -66.57
C ALA A 225 -49.23 -37.31 -65.31
N LEU A 226 -48.27 -36.40 -65.45
CA LEU A 226 -47.67 -35.64 -64.34
C LEU A 226 -48.67 -34.63 -63.76
N PRO A 227 -48.53 -34.28 -62.47
CA PRO A 227 -48.39 -32.86 -62.12
C PRO A 227 -47.22 -32.66 -61.15
N GLN A 228 -46.22 -31.84 -61.51
CA GLN A 228 -46.12 -30.38 -61.38
C GLN A 228 -45.49 -29.91 -60.06
N ALA A 229 -44.49 -29.06 -60.25
CA ALA A 229 -43.89 -28.19 -59.26
C ALA A 229 -44.93 -27.22 -58.70
N ASP A 230 -44.80 -26.90 -57.41
CA ASP A 230 -45.42 -25.72 -56.84
C ASP A 230 -44.40 -24.89 -56.08
N ASP A 231 -44.28 -23.67 -56.58
CA ASP A 231 -43.42 -22.58 -56.21
C ASP A 231 -44.20 -21.70 -55.23
N LYS A 232 -43.78 -21.62 -53.96
CA LYS A 232 -44.25 -20.58 -53.01
C LYS A 232 -43.15 -20.14 -52.06
N VAL A 233 -42.35 -19.20 -52.54
CA VAL A 233 -41.61 -18.24 -51.70
C VAL A 233 -42.64 -17.34 -50.98
N GLN A 234 -42.57 -17.25 -49.64
CA GLN A 234 -43.24 -16.21 -48.87
C GLN A 234 -42.21 -15.31 -48.15
N PRO A 235 -42.41 -13.98 -48.15
CA PRO A 235 -41.42 -13.01 -47.73
C PRO A 235 -41.33 -12.83 -46.21
N VAL A 236 -40.12 -12.52 -45.77
CA VAL A 236 -39.70 -12.12 -44.42
C VAL A 236 -40.53 -10.94 -43.90
N LYS A 237 -41.04 -11.05 -42.67
CA LYS A 237 -41.47 -9.92 -41.84
C LYS A 237 -40.52 -9.78 -40.65
N VAL A 238 -39.78 -8.68 -40.64
CA VAL A 238 -39.03 -8.17 -39.48
C VAL A 238 -39.99 -7.33 -38.65
N ALA A 239 -40.14 -7.67 -37.36
CA ALA A 239 -40.80 -6.81 -36.38
C ALA A 239 -40.19 -7.03 -34.98
N GLU A 240 -39.62 -5.94 -34.46
CA GLU A 240 -39.48 -5.57 -33.05
C GLU A 240 -38.46 -6.32 -32.18
N VAL A 241 -37.23 -5.79 -32.13
CA VAL A 241 -36.18 -6.09 -31.14
C VAL A 241 -35.94 -4.82 -30.29
N ASP A 242 -36.97 -4.34 -29.60
CA ASP A 242 -36.86 -3.12 -28.76
C ASP A 242 -37.46 -3.29 -27.34
N GLN A 243 -37.80 -4.51 -26.91
CA GLN A 243 -38.31 -4.75 -25.55
C GLN A 243 -37.22 -5.23 -24.56
N ASP A 244 -36.16 -5.88 -25.03
CA ASP A 244 -35.15 -6.48 -24.14
C ASP A 244 -34.09 -5.47 -23.62
N LEU A 245 -33.99 -4.29 -24.26
CA LEU A 245 -32.98 -3.27 -23.93
C LEU A 245 -33.42 -2.32 -22.81
N GLU A 246 -34.73 -2.17 -22.57
CA GLU A 246 -35.26 -1.36 -21.46
C GLU A 246 -35.26 -2.12 -20.13
N GLU A 247 -35.40 -3.45 -20.16
CA GLU A 247 -35.31 -4.30 -18.96
C GLU A 247 -33.90 -4.34 -18.37
N LEU A 248 -32.86 -4.25 -19.21
CA LEU A 248 -31.46 -4.22 -18.76
C LEU A 248 -31.05 -2.89 -18.13
N ARG A 249 -31.74 -1.78 -18.45
CA ARG A 249 -31.49 -0.47 -17.81
C ARG A 249 -32.12 -0.35 -16.43
N ARG A 250 -33.26 -1.00 -16.20
CA ARG A 250 -33.95 -0.97 -14.88
C ARG A 250 -33.28 -1.84 -13.82
N SER A 251 -32.45 -2.82 -14.21
CA SER A 251 -31.72 -3.68 -13.28
C SER A 251 -30.40 -3.08 -12.77
N ILE A 252 -29.89 -2.03 -13.42
CA ILE A 252 -28.63 -1.36 -13.03
C ILE A 252 -28.85 -0.24 -12.00
N ASP A 253 -30.03 0.38 -11.95
CA ASP A 253 -30.35 1.45 -10.97
C ASP A 253 -30.83 0.93 -9.59
N LYS A 254 -30.73 -0.38 -9.33
CA LYS A 254 -31.16 -1.02 -8.06
C LYS A 254 -30.07 -1.77 -7.30
N LEU A 255 -28.80 -1.51 -7.59
CA LEU A 255 -27.63 -1.97 -6.81
C LEU A 255 -26.78 -0.78 -6.36
#